data_AF-A0A098LEU9-F1
#
_entry.id   AF-A0A098LEU9-F1
#
_cell.length_a   1.000
_cell.length_b   1.000
_cell.length_c   1.000
_cell.angle_alpha   90.00
_cell.angle_beta   90.00
_cell.angle_gamma   90.00
#
_symmetry.space_group_name_H-M   'P 1'
#
loop_
_entity.id
_entity.type
_entity.pdbx_description
1 polymer ?
#
loop_
_entity_poly.entity_id
_entity_poly.type
_entity_poly.pdbx_seq_one_letter_code
_entity_poly.pdbx_strand_id
1 'polypeptide(L)' 'MAHLHVFSKKVAKALQKAVPCKRIGVAVIGLEVPHTHIHLVPMNSADDLNFTRPKLTVAKEVMEETQKKIKSYL' A
#
# COMPACT_ATOMS: atom_id res chain seq x y z
N MET A 1 7.88 12.26 -11.75
CA MET A 1 8.07 11.53 -10.48
C MET A 1 7.76 12.35 -9.22
N ALA A 2 8.13 13.63 -9.11
CA ALA A 2 7.92 14.43 -7.90
C ALA A 2 6.45 14.50 -7.43
N HIS A 3 5.51 14.80 -8.33
CA HIS A 3 4.07 14.83 -8.00
C HIS A 3 3.53 13.49 -7.49
N LEU A 4 3.97 12.38 -8.09
CA LEU A 4 3.52 11.04 -7.69
C LEU A 4 3.97 10.72 -6.26
N HIS A 5 5.19 11.08 -5.88
CA HIS A 5 5.69 10.87 -4.52
C HIS A 5 4.98 11.75 -3.49
N VAL A 6 4.63 12.99 -3.84
CA VAL A 6 3.83 13.88 -2.98
C VAL A 6 2.44 13.29 -2.74
N PHE A 7 1.78 12.79 -3.80
CA PHE A 7 0.50 12.11 -3.71
C PHE A 7 0.61 10.81 -2.88
N SER A 8 1.60 9.96 -3.17
CA SER A 8 1.86 8.73 -2.43
C SER A 8 2.12 8.98 -0.95
N LYS A 9 2.81 10.07 -0.57
CA LYS A 9 3.00 10.46 0.83
C LYS A 9 1.67 10.78 1.52
N LYS A 10 0.73 11.42 0.84
CA LYS A 10 -0.63 11.65 1.37
C LYS A 10 -1.34 10.32 1.64
N VAL A 11 -1.34 9.42 0.64
CA VAL A 11 -2.00 8.10 0.74
C VAL A 11 -1.35 7.22 1.81
N ALA A 12 -0.01 7.22 1.92
CA ALA A 12 0.73 6.46 2.91
C ALA A 12 0.34 6.85 4.35
N LYS A 13 0.15 8.15 4.62
CA LYS A 13 -0.31 8.61 5.94
C LYS A 13 -1.70 8.10 6.29
N ALA A 14 -2.63 8.08 5.32
CA ALA A 14 -3.97 7.53 5.51
C ALA A 14 -3.93 6.01 5.73
N LEU A 15 -3.11 5.29 4.93
CA LEU A 15 -2.87 3.85 5.07
C LEU A 15 -2.37 3.49 6.47
N GLN A 16 -1.37 4.22 6.99
CA GLN A 16 -0.78 3.95 8.31
C GLN A 16 -1.79 4.14 9.46
N LYS A 17 -2.73 5.07 9.32
CA LYS A 17 -3.83 5.26 10.29
C LYS A 17 -4.88 4.17 10.18
N ALA A 18 -5.19 3.72 8.97
CA ALA A 18 -6.18 2.68 8.73
C ALA A 18 -5.70 1.29 9.16
N VAL A 19 -4.44 0.96 8.88
CA VAL A 19 -3.84 -0.34 9.13
C VAL A 19 -2.66 -0.17 10.09
N PRO A 20 -2.80 -0.58 11.37
CA PRO A 20 -1.72 -0.51 12.35
C PRO A 20 -0.47 -1.23 11.85
N CYS A 21 0.62 -0.50 11.71
CA CYS A 21 1.91 -1.02 11.25
C CYS A 21 3.05 -0.14 11.76
N LYS A 22 4.28 -0.67 11.77
CA LYS A 22 5.46 0.11 12.18
C LYS A 22 5.80 1.21 11.17
N ARG A 23 5.73 0.92 9.86
CA ARG A 23 6.05 1.84 8.76
C ARG A 23 5.26 1.50 7.50
N ILE A 24 5.18 2.44 6.57
CA ILE A 24 4.74 2.20 5.19
C ILE A 24 5.99 2.07 4.31
N GLY A 25 6.15 0.90 3.67
CA GLY A 25 7.11 0.67 2.61
C GLY A 25 6.66 1.32 1.30
N VAL A 26 7.64 1.82 0.54
CA VAL A 26 7.43 2.38 -0.80
C VAL A 26 8.31 1.62 -1.77
N ALA A 27 7.73 1.05 -2.82
CA ALA A 27 8.47 0.34 -3.85
C ALA A 27 7.97 0.70 -5.26
N VAL A 28 8.89 0.71 -6.23
CA VAL A 28 8.61 0.89 -7.66
C VAL A 28 9.37 -0.22 -8.38
N ILE A 29 8.65 -1.17 -8.98
CA ILE A 29 9.21 -2.41 -9.55
C ILE A 29 8.94 -2.45 -11.05
N GLY A 30 7.67 -2.55 -11.45
CA GLY A 30 7.23 -2.39 -12.85
C GLY A 30 7.59 -3.56 -13.78
N LEU A 31 7.98 -4.72 -13.25
CA LEU A 31 8.34 -5.90 -14.05
C LEU A 31 7.12 -6.70 -14.48
N GLU A 32 6.04 -6.64 -13.70
CA GLU A 32 4.84 -7.47 -13.90
C GLU A 32 3.79 -6.79 -14.78
N VAL A 33 3.68 -5.45 -14.68
CA VAL A 33 2.68 -4.67 -15.41
C VAL A 33 3.33 -3.42 -15.99
N PRO A 34 3.27 -3.20 -17.32
CA PRO A 34 4.04 -2.17 -18.01
C PRO A 34 3.39 -0.77 -17.90
N HIS A 35 3.09 -0.32 -16.69
CA HIS A 35 2.70 1.06 -16.41
C HIS A 35 3.32 1.54 -15.10
N THR A 36 3.57 2.84 -14.99
CA THR A 36 4.15 3.43 -13.77
C THR A 36 3.14 3.36 -12.63
N HIS A 37 3.54 2.74 -11.53
CA HIS A 37 2.79 2.70 -10.28
C HIS A 37 3.75 2.66 -9.08
N ILE A 38 3.25 3.06 -7.90
CA ILE A 38 3.98 3.00 -6.64
C ILE A 38 3.24 2.04 -5.71
N HIS A 39 3.94 1.05 -5.17
CA HIS A 39 3.44 0.20 -4.10
C HIS A 39 3.59 0.91 -2.77
N LEU A 40 2.50 0.95 -1.98
CA LEU A 40 2.50 1.39 -0.59
C LEU A 40 2.06 0.22 0.27
N VAL A 41 2.95 -0.29 1.12
CA VAL A 41 2.72 -1.52 1.88
C VAL A 41 2.88 -1.25 3.37
N PRO A 42 1.86 -1.51 4.22
CA PRO A 42 2.03 -1.55 5.68
C PRO A 42 3.02 -2.63 6.08
N MET A 43 4.06 -2.28 6.84
CA MET A 43 5.16 -3.18 7.20
C MET A 43 5.38 -3.25 8.70
N ASN A 44 5.65 -4.46 9.19
CA ASN A 44 6.14 -4.78 10.52
C ASN A 44 7.53 -5.44 10.50
N SER A 45 7.96 -5.94 9.33
CA SER A 45 9.27 -6.49 9.02
C SER A 45 9.69 -6.17 7.58
N ALA A 46 10.97 -6.35 7.24
CA ALA A 46 11.45 -6.12 5.86
C ALA A 46 10.82 -7.09 4.84
N ASP A 47 10.46 -8.28 5.30
CA ASP A 47 9.90 -9.38 4.50
C ASP A 47 8.44 -9.14 4.08
N ASP A 48 7.78 -8.11 4.61
CA ASP A 48 6.47 -7.65 4.12
C ASP A 48 6.53 -7.04 2.70
N LEU A 49 7.73 -6.68 2.21
CA LEU A 49 7.98 -6.25 0.82
C LEU A 49 8.48 -7.39 -0.08
N ASN A 50 8.19 -8.64 0.27
CA ASN A 50 8.54 -9.78 -0.55
C ASN A 50 7.49 -10.05 -1.65
N PHE A 51 7.73 -9.53 -2.85
CA PHE A 51 6.82 -9.62 -4.00
C PHE A 51 6.80 -11.00 -4.69
N THR A 52 7.68 -11.93 -4.30
CA THR A 52 7.68 -13.29 -4.86
C THR A 52 6.67 -14.22 -4.19
N ARG A 53 5.97 -13.73 -3.15
CA ARG A 53 4.94 -14.48 -2.44
C ARG A 53 3.68 -14.66 -3.29
N PRO A 54 2.93 -15.76 -3.08
CA PRO A 54 1.60 -15.88 -3.65
C PRO A 54 0.71 -14.70 -3.29
N LYS A 55 -0.13 -14.27 -4.23
CA LYS A 55 -1.12 -13.22 -3.97
C LYS A 55 -2.09 -13.67 -2.90
N LEU A 56 -2.33 -12.81 -1.91
CA LEU A 56 -3.35 -13.03 -0.90
C LEU A 56 -4.75 -12.91 -1.53
N THR A 57 -5.59 -13.89 -1.24
CA THR A 57 -7.03 -13.78 -1.51
C THR A 57 -7.69 -13.25 -0.24
N VAL A 58 -8.32 -12.09 -0.35
CA VAL A 58 -9.07 -11.46 0.73
C VAL A 58 -10.56 -11.45 0.41
N ALA A 59 -11.40 -11.62 1.43
CA ALA A 59 -12.84 -11.47 1.28
C ALA A 59 -13.18 -10.04 0.85
N LYS A 60 -14.21 -9.90 0.02
CA LYS A 60 -14.62 -8.60 -0.54
C LYS A 60 -14.97 -7.60 0.57
N GLU A 61 -15.64 -8.08 1.61
CA GLU A 61 -16.11 -7.28 2.73
C GLU A 61 -14.94 -6.66 3.50
N VAL A 62 -13.88 -7.45 3.74
CA VAL A 62 -12.64 -6.98 4.39
C VAL A 62 -11.96 -5.90 3.54
N MET A 63 -11.93 -6.10 2.21
CA MET A 63 -11.33 -5.12 1.29
C MET A 63 -12.12 -3.81 1.25
N GLU A 64 -13.46 -3.87 1.25
CA GLU A 64 -14.34 -2.70 1.30
C GLU A 64 -14.25 -1.95 2.63
N GLU A 65 -14.22 -2.66 3.76
CA GLU A 65 -14.04 -2.05 5.08
C GLU A 65 -12.69 -1.32 5.18
N THR A 66 -11.62 -1.99 4.73
CA THR A 66 -10.27 -1.41 4.68
C THR A 66 -10.25 -0.15 3.81
N GLN A 67 -10.90 -0.20 2.63
CA GLN A 67 -11.02 0.96 1.74
C GLN A 67 -11.75 2.13 2.42
N LYS A 68 -12.90 1.87 3.08
CA LYS A 68 -13.67 2.91 3.79
C LYS A 68 -12.83 3.56 4.89
N LYS A 69 -12.07 2.75 5.62
CA LYS A 69 -11.18 3.23 6.69
C LYS A 69 -10.02 4.06 6.16
N ILE A 70 -9.42 3.69 5.02
CA ILE A 70 -8.38 4.52 4.38
C ILE A 70 -8.98 5.87 3.94
N LYS A 71 -10.17 5.84 3.31
CA LYS A 71 -10.86 7.04 2.83
C LYS A 71 -11.19 8.03 3.95
N SER A 72 -11.53 7.56 5.16
CA SER A 72 -11.82 8.46 6.29
C SER A 72 -10.60 9.21 6.82
N TYR A 73 -9.38 8.86 6.39
CA TYR A 73 -8.13 9.52 6.77
C TYR A 73 -7.45 10.30 5.63
N LEU A 74 -8.06 10.37 4.44
CA LEU A 74 -7.58 11.12 3.27
C LEU A 74 -8.05 12.58 3.25
#